data_AF-A0A521C6I1-F1
#
_entry.id   AF-A0A521C6I1-F1
#
_cell.length_a   1.000
_cell.length_b   1.000
_cell.length_c   1.000
_cell.angle_alpha   90.00
_cell.angle_beta   90.00
_cell.angle_gamma   90.00
#
_symmetry.space_group_name_H-M   'P 1'
#
loop_
_entity.id
_entity.type
_entity.pdbx_description
1 polymer ?
#
loop_
_entity_poly.entity_id
_entity_poly.type
_entity_poly.pdbx_seq_one_letter_code
_entity_poly.pdbx_strand_id
1 'polypeptide(L)'
;MFSDLRHRIHAYFTVFEESPYIVISKSLQKDLPLLRCVLAEELGHYYTSAGFGVPISHVLYRGRVKLSKDEHRALRWAARYLLPMDKLIQSIHEGMRCPELAEHFCVTEEMVHFRLQMIKVEAAS
;
A
#
# COMPACT_ATOMS: atom_id res chain seq x y z
N MET A 1 18.91 -20.96 -2.40
CA MET A 1 18.84 -19.85 -1.42
C MET A 1 17.77 -18.81 -1.77
N PHE A 2 17.54 -18.46 -3.04
CA PHE A 2 16.43 -17.55 -3.46
C PHE A 2 15.12 -18.24 -3.89
N SER A 3 15.07 -19.57 -3.89
CA SER A 3 13.91 -20.35 -4.33
C SER A 3 12.71 -20.24 -3.40
N ASP A 4 12.94 -20.04 -2.11
CA ASP A 4 11.91 -20.03 -1.06
C ASP A 4 11.25 -18.64 -0.85
N LEU A 5 11.83 -17.59 -1.46
CA LEU A 5 11.29 -16.23 -1.42
C LEU A 5 10.29 -15.94 -2.55
N ARG A 6 10.22 -16.79 -3.58
CA ARG A 6 9.38 -16.56 -4.78
C ARG A 6 7.89 -16.48 -4.47
N HIS A 7 7.46 -17.05 -3.34
CA HIS A 7 6.07 -17.03 -2.91
C HIS A 7 5.77 -15.97 -1.84
N ARG A 8 6.77 -15.18 -1.42
CA ARG A 8 6.67 -14.24 -0.30
C ARG A 8 6.89 -12.78 -0.66
N ILE A 9 7.28 -12.48 -1.90
CA ILE A 9 7.55 -11.11 -2.36
C ILE A 9 6.61 -10.80 -3.51
N HIS A 10 5.71 -9.84 -3.28
CA HIS A 10 4.73 -9.39 -4.26
C HIS A 10 5.29 -8.30 -5.19
N ALA A 11 6.05 -7.36 -4.65
CA ALA A 11 6.78 -6.36 -5.44
C ALA A 11 8.01 -5.86 -4.67
N TYR A 12 8.88 -5.12 -5.36
CA TYR A 12 9.91 -4.27 -4.75
C TYR A 12 10.30 -3.11 -5.67
N PHE A 13 10.59 -1.96 -5.06
CA PHE A 13 11.20 -0.79 -5.67
C PHE A 13 12.75 -0.89 -5.61
N THR A 14 13.42 -0.51 -6.71
CA THR A 14 14.88 -0.41 -6.77
C THR A 14 15.29 0.73 -7.70
N VAL A 15 16.51 1.22 -7.55
CA VAL A 15 17.11 2.21 -8.46
C VAL A 15 18.36 1.58 -9.05
N PHE A 16 18.45 1.56 -10.38
CA PHE A 16 19.60 1.05 -11.13
C PHE A 16 20.00 2.09 -12.17
N GLU A 17 21.28 2.47 -12.21
CA GLU A 17 21.79 3.52 -13.12
C GLU A 17 20.93 4.80 -13.10
N GLU A 18 20.64 5.30 -11.89
CA GLU A 18 19.80 6.48 -11.63
C GLU A 18 18.33 6.37 -12.09
N SER A 19 17.94 5.22 -12.65
CA SER A 19 16.59 4.95 -13.12
C SER A 19 15.80 4.16 -12.06
N PRO A 20 14.59 4.61 -11.69
CA PRO A 20 13.72 3.89 -10.77
C PRO A 20 13.00 2.74 -11.47
N TYR A 21 12.97 1.58 -10.82
CA TYR A 21 12.26 0.39 -11.28
C TYR A 21 11.33 -0.12 -10.18
N ILE A 22 10.10 -0.47 -10.58
CA ILE A 22 9.18 -1.23 -9.75
C ILE A 22 9.07 -2.62 -10.37
N VAL A 23 9.45 -3.63 -9.60
CA VAL A 23 9.39 -5.04 -10.02
C VAL A 23 8.20 -5.69 -9.33
N ILE A 24 7.30 -6.28 -10.10
CA ILE A 24 6.04 -6.87 -9.61
C ILE A 24 6.00 -8.35 -9.96
N SER A 25 5.60 -9.18 -9.00
CA SER A 25 5.32 -10.59 -9.22
C SER A 25 4.13 -10.77 -10.15
N LYS A 26 4.28 -11.61 -11.17
CA LYS A 26 3.20 -11.98 -12.09
C LYS A 26 1.99 -12.61 -11.39
N SER A 27 2.18 -13.19 -10.19
CA SER A 27 1.07 -13.77 -9.42
C SER A 27 0.02 -12.74 -9.00
N LEU A 28 0.39 -11.46 -8.87
CA LEU A 28 -0.53 -10.38 -8.50
C LEU A 28 -1.51 -9.99 -9.61
N GLN A 29 -1.24 -10.34 -10.87
CA GLN A 29 -2.12 -9.96 -11.98
C GLN A 29 -3.55 -10.53 -11.87
N LYS A 30 -3.74 -11.53 -11.01
CA LYS A 30 -5.03 -12.18 -10.77
C LYS A 30 -5.88 -11.48 -9.70
N ASP A 31 -5.30 -10.55 -8.94
CA ASP A 31 -5.95 -9.84 -7.85
C ASP A 31 -5.69 -8.34 -8.03
N LEU A 32 -6.59 -7.68 -8.76
CA LEU A 32 -6.45 -6.27 -9.13
C LEU A 32 -6.45 -5.33 -7.91
N PRO A 33 -7.35 -5.48 -6.91
CA PRO A 33 -7.29 -4.68 -5.69
C PRO A 33 -5.96 -4.80 -4.95
N LEU A 34 -5.45 -6.02 -4.79
CA LEU A 34 -4.15 -6.25 -4.15
C LEU A 34 -3.00 -5.65 -4.97
N LEU A 35 -3.01 -5.85 -6.30
CA LEU A 35 -2.02 -5.28 -7.20
C LEU A 35 -1.98 -3.75 -7.11
N ARG A 36 -3.14 -3.09 -7.07
CA ARG A 36 -3.24 -1.63 -6.94
C ARG A 36 -2.66 -1.15 -5.61
N CYS A 37 -2.97 -1.84 -4.52
CA CYS A 37 -2.43 -1.52 -3.19
C CYS A 37 -0.91 -1.66 -3.15
N VAL A 38 -0.38 -2.79 -3.63
CA VAL A 38 1.05 -3.06 -3.66
C VAL A 38 1.79 -2.05 -4.54
N LEU A 39 1.30 -1.78 -5.75
CA LEU A 39 1.92 -0.80 -6.65
C LEU A 39 1.93 0.61 -6.06
N ALA A 40 0.85 1.03 -5.41
CA ALA A 40 0.80 2.33 -4.76
C ALA A 40 1.79 2.44 -3.59
N GLU A 41 2.05 1.36 -2.85
CA GLU A 41 3.08 1.33 -1.81
C GLU A 41 4.48 1.48 -2.39
N GLU A 42 4.82 0.80 -3.50
CA GLU A 42 6.10 0.97 -4.18
C GLU A 42 6.28 2.38 -4.78
N LEU A 43 5.20 2.99 -5.28
CA LEU A 43 5.22 4.41 -5.66
C LEU A 43 5.45 5.30 -4.42
N GLY A 44 4.84 4.95 -3.29
CA GLY A 44 5.09 5.62 -2.01
C GLY A 44 6.55 5.58 -1.60
N HIS A 45 7.25 4.47 -1.83
CA HIS A 45 8.70 4.38 -1.63
C HIS A 45 9.46 5.36 -2.51
N TYR A 46 9.12 5.45 -3.80
CA TYR A 46 9.71 6.42 -4.72
C TYR A 46 9.51 7.87 -4.27
N TYR A 47 8.29 8.23 -3.80
CA TYR A 47 7.96 9.62 -3.45
C TYR A 47 8.31 10.03 -2.01
N THR A 48 8.53 9.10 -1.08
CA THR A 48 8.70 9.42 0.35
C THR A 48 10.03 8.99 0.97
N SER A 49 10.86 8.25 0.23
CA SER A 49 12.21 7.89 0.63
C SER A 49 13.23 8.82 -0.06
N ALA A 50 14.24 9.28 0.67
CA ALA A 50 15.30 10.18 0.16
C ALA A 50 16.36 9.44 -0.70
N GLY A 51 16.05 8.25 -1.20
CA GLY A 51 16.98 7.32 -1.86
C GLY A 51 17.50 6.20 -0.94
N PHE A 52 17.69 5.02 -1.56
CA PHE A 52 18.29 3.79 -1.03
C PHE A 52 17.72 3.22 0.28
N GLY A 53 16.57 2.55 0.18
CA GLY A 53 16.12 1.56 1.15
C GLY A 53 15.88 0.23 0.44
N VAL A 54 16.37 -0.88 1.00
CA VAL A 54 15.94 -2.22 0.57
C VAL A 54 14.56 -2.45 1.20
N PRO A 55 13.47 -2.57 0.42
CA PRO A 55 12.14 -2.74 0.98
C PRO A 55 12.05 -4.07 1.73
N ILE A 56 11.43 -4.07 2.91
CA ILE A 56 11.02 -5.31 3.55
C ILE A 56 9.72 -5.72 2.88
N SER A 57 9.86 -6.78 2.09
CA SER A 57 8.80 -7.55 1.43
C SER A 57 7.46 -7.52 2.14
N HIS A 58 6.41 -7.27 1.35
CA HIS A 58 5.01 -7.40 1.75
C HIS A 58 4.71 -8.85 2.18
N VAL A 59 5.00 -9.15 3.44
CA VAL A 59 4.38 -10.24 4.19
C VAL A 59 3.01 -9.73 4.61
N LEU A 60 1.97 -10.54 4.38
CA LEU A 60 0.57 -10.26 4.72
C LEU A 60 0.43 -9.27 5.89
N TYR A 61 -0.35 -8.21 5.68
CA TYR A 61 -0.60 -7.12 6.64
C TYR A 61 -0.90 -7.62 8.08
N ARG A 62 -1.48 -8.82 8.18
CA ARG A 62 -1.78 -9.56 9.42
C ARG A 62 -0.56 -9.93 10.30
N GLY A 63 0.68 -9.66 9.86
CA GLY A 63 1.92 -9.91 10.62
C GLY A 63 2.83 -8.69 10.89
N ARG A 64 2.36 -7.47 10.59
CA ARG A 64 3.20 -6.23 10.58
C ARG A 64 3.44 -5.60 11.97
N VAL A 65 3.90 -6.38 12.95
CA VAL A 65 4.22 -5.87 14.31
C VAL A 65 5.43 -4.90 14.31
N LYS A 66 6.24 -4.84 13.23
CA LYS A 66 7.39 -3.92 13.10
C LYS A 66 7.61 -3.46 11.65
N LEU A 67 6.82 -2.50 11.16
CA LEU A 67 7.17 -1.76 9.93
C LEU A 67 8.31 -0.78 10.22
N SER A 68 9.26 -0.64 9.29
CA SER A 68 10.23 0.46 9.37
C SER A 68 9.52 1.80 9.19
N LYS A 69 10.17 2.91 9.59
CA LYS A 69 9.62 4.25 9.36
C LYS A 69 9.38 4.53 7.88
N ASP A 70 10.14 3.89 7.00
CA ASP A 70 10.11 4.12 5.56
C ASP A 70 8.94 3.37 4.93
N GLU A 71 8.78 2.08 5.26
CA GLU A 71 7.59 1.28 4.90
C GLU A 71 6.31 1.96 5.38
N HIS A 72 6.33 2.49 6.60
CA HIS A 72 5.15 3.17 7.14
C HIS A 72 4.86 4.51 6.43
N ARG A 73 5.88 5.22 5.91
CA ARG A 73 5.67 6.42 5.08
C ARG A 73 5.10 6.06 3.71
N ALA A 74 5.67 5.05 3.06
CA ALA A 74 5.20 4.54 1.77
C ALA A 74 3.73 4.08 1.84
N LEU A 75 3.37 3.32 2.87
CA LEU A 75 1.99 2.88 3.09
C LEU A 75 1.04 4.07 3.34
N ARG A 76 1.42 5.06 4.16
CA ARG A 76 0.59 6.27 4.36
C ARG A 76 0.40 7.05 3.07
N TRP A 77 1.43 7.13 2.23
CA TRP A 77 1.33 7.75 0.91
C TRP A 77 0.35 6.97 0.02
N ALA A 78 0.48 5.65 -0.05
CA ALA A 78 -0.39 4.77 -0.84
C ALA A 78 -1.86 4.91 -0.42
N ALA A 79 -2.13 4.88 0.88
CA ALA A 79 -3.49 5.00 1.42
C ALA A 79 -4.14 6.35 1.06
N ARG A 80 -3.38 7.45 1.14
CA ARG A 80 -3.87 8.79 0.76
C ARG A 80 -4.09 8.92 -0.74
N TYR A 81 -3.22 8.30 -1.54
CA TYR A 81 -3.32 8.31 -2.99
C TYR A 81 -4.53 7.50 -3.49
N LEU A 82 -4.70 6.29 -2.97
CA LEU A 82 -5.78 5.38 -3.37
C LEU A 82 -7.15 5.77 -2.80
N LEU A 83 -7.18 6.34 -1.59
CA LEU A 83 -8.40 6.80 -0.94
C LEU A 83 -8.28 8.30 -0.57
N PRO A 84 -8.47 9.19 -1.56
CA PRO A 84 -8.52 10.64 -1.34
C PRO A 84 -9.58 11.00 -0.29
N MET A 85 -9.26 11.95 0.59
CA MET A 85 -10.07 12.27 1.76
C MET A 85 -11.50 12.71 1.39
N ASP A 86 -11.61 13.61 0.43
CA ASP A 86 -12.85 14.15 -0.10
C ASP A 86 -13.78 13.05 -0.62
N LYS A 87 -13.24 12.16 -1.47
CA LYS A 87 -13.98 11.03 -2.03
C LYS A 87 -14.38 10.02 -0.97
N LEU A 88 -13.46 9.70 -0.06
CA LEU A 88 -13.72 8.74 1.01
C LEU A 88 -14.84 9.23 1.95
N ILE A 89 -14.81 10.51 2.34
CA ILE A 89 -15.87 11.10 3.18
C ILE A 89 -17.20 11.10 2.42
N GLN A 90 -17.20 11.46 1.14
CA GLN A 90 -18.41 11.41 0.32
C GLN A 90 -19.00 9.99 0.27
N SER A 91 -18.21 8.98 -0.05
CA SER A 91 -18.67 7.59 -0.11
C SER A 91 -19.21 7.09 1.24
N ILE A 92 -18.62 7.53 2.37
CA ILE A 92 -19.13 7.22 3.70
C ILE A 92 -20.49 7.90 3.94
N HIS A 93 -20.67 9.16 3.52
CA HIS A 93 -21.97 9.84 3.62
C HIS A 93 -23.04 9.20 2.73
N GLU A 94 -22.66 8.59 1.61
CA GLU A 94 -23.54 7.79 0.76
C GLU A 94 -23.90 6.42 1.39
N GLY A 95 -23.35 6.11 2.57
CA GLY A 95 -23.69 4.93 3.36
C GLY A 95 -22.79 3.72 3.13
N MET A 96 -21.74 3.86 2.31
CA MET A 96 -20.83 2.74 2.00
C MET A 96 -20.03 2.29 3.23
N ARG A 97 -20.03 0.99 3.48
CA ARG A 97 -19.25 0.30 4.52
C ARG A 97 -17.94 -0.23 3.96
N CYS A 98 -17.09 -0.80 4.82
CA CYS A 98 -15.74 -1.24 4.44
C CYS A 98 -15.67 -2.10 3.16
N PRO A 99 -16.51 -3.13 2.97
CA PRO A 99 -16.47 -3.94 1.75
C PRO A 99 -16.86 -3.13 0.50
N GLU A 100 -17.87 -2.27 0.62
CA GLU A 100 -18.36 -1.41 -0.47
C GLU A 100 -17.32 -0.34 -0.84
N LEU A 101 -16.63 0.22 0.15
CA LEU A 101 -15.51 1.13 -0.07
C LEU A 101 -14.34 0.42 -0.75
N ALA A 102 -14.01 -0.80 -0.32
CA ALA A 102 -12.94 -1.59 -0.93
C ALA A 102 -13.23 -1.87 -2.41
N GLU A 103 -14.47 -2.26 -2.73
CA GLU A 103 -14.94 -2.44 -4.10
C GLU A 103 -14.93 -1.12 -4.89
N HIS A 104 -15.51 -0.05 -4.33
CA HIS A 104 -15.63 1.26 -4.97
C HIS A 104 -14.27 1.87 -5.35
N PHE A 105 -13.28 1.80 -4.44
CA PHE A 105 -11.94 2.33 -4.69
C PHE A 105 -11.01 1.31 -5.38
N CYS A 106 -11.47 0.07 -5.59
CA CYS A 106 -10.70 -1.05 -6.11
C CYS A 106 -9.39 -1.24 -5.31
N VAL A 107 -9.55 -1.47 -4.01
CA VAL A 107 -8.48 -1.70 -3.02
C VAL A 107 -8.87 -2.84 -2.08
N THR A 108 -7.95 -3.33 -1.25
CA THR A 108 -8.30 -4.34 -0.23
C THR A 108 -9.00 -3.69 0.97
N GLU A 109 -9.83 -4.46 1.68
CA GLU A 109 -10.50 -3.99 2.91
C GLU A 109 -9.47 -3.54 3.98
N GLU A 110 -8.29 -4.16 4.02
CA GLU A 110 -7.22 -3.75 4.92
C GLU A 110 -6.71 -2.34 4.62
N MET A 111 -6.61 -1.96 3.33
CA MET A 111 -6.22 -0.61 2.94
C MET A 111 -7.27 0.42 3.38
N VAL A 112 -8.56 0.08 3.25
CA VAL A 112 -9.67 0.91 3.75
C VAL A 112 -9.57 1.08 5.26
N HIS A 113 -9.45 -0.03 6.01
CA HIS A 113 -9.32 0.01 7.47
C HIS A 113 -8.13 0.83 7.93
N PHE A 114 -6.98 0.68 7.27
CA PHE A 114 -5.78 1.46 7.57
C PHE A 114 -6.02 2.96 7.33
N ARG A 115 -6.62 3.34 6.18
CA ARG A 115 -6.92 4.75 5.89
C ARG A 115 -7.87 5.35 6.93
N LEU A 116 -8.90 4.63 7.32
CA LEU A 116 -9.86 5.09 8.35
C LEU A 116 -9.19 5.26 9.73
N GLN A 117 -8.25 4.38 10.09
CA GLN A 117 -7.47 4.54 11.31
C GLN A 117 -6.57 5.79 11.26
N MET A 118 -5.94 6.08 10.11
CA MET A 118 -5.15 7.30 9.95
C MET A 118 -5.99 8.56 10.19
N ILE A 119 -7.20 8.62 9.63
CA ILE A 119 -8.10 9.79 9.78
C ILE A 119 -8.44 10.03 11.25
N LYS A 120 -8.71 8.95 12.01
CA LYS A 120 -9.00 9.06 13.45
C LYS A 120 -7.82 9.63 14.24
N VAL A 121 -6.59 9.26 13.89
CA VAL A 121 -5.38 9.79 14.54
C VAL A 121 -5.14 11.25 14.13
N GLU A 122 -5.27 11.57 12.83
CA GLU A 122 -5.13 12.93 12.30
C GLU A 122 -6.15 13.91 12.93
N ALA A 123 -7.36 13.45 13.24
CA ALA A 123 -8.38 14.27 13.92
C ALA A 123 -8.16 14.47 15.42
N ALA A 124 -7.29 13.66 16.05
CA ALA A 124 -6.99 13.71 17.48
C ALA A 124 -5.66 14.42 17.81
N SER A 125 -4.95 14.94 16.80
CA SER A 125 -3.68 15.66 16.91
C SER A 125 -3.84 17.13 16.57
#